data_AF-A0A183E202-F1
#
_entry.id   AF-A0A183E202-F1
#
_cell.length_a   1.000
_cell.length_b   1.000
_cell.length_c   1.000
_cell.angle_alpha   90.00
_cell.angle_beta   90.00
_cell.angle_gamma   90.00
#
_symmetry.space_group_name_H-M   'P 1'
#
loop_
_entity.id
_entity.type
_entity.pdbx_description
1 polymer ?
#
loop_
_entity_poly.entity_id
_entity_poly.type
_entity_poly.pdbx_seq_one_letter_code
_entity_poly.pdbx_strand_id
1 'polypeptide(L)'
;MRKGSQPLISAVFDLFNATTKKTSLFLDNRSCVADIHSLLPELLNIYQREEFERYKSVEVDIEEKSMDLILVFDILANILSKEFISFSEADLAHVGICIAFNAFEILLPILNSELLQLPNLCKKFYLFILYFIELEPRSLDIVPEKTYNAIIEFLRAGVSSDYGPEPTFRLCLTESTKADMLAAAASALFALGLE
;
A
#
# COMPACT_ATOMS: atom_id res chain seq x y z
N MET A 1 -12.60 -9.15 -18.00
CA MET A 1 -13.70 -8.40 -18.65
C MET A 1 -13.28 -7.84 -20.02
N ARG A 2 -14.21 -7.36 -20.88
CA ARG A 2 -13.92 -6.78 -22.21
C ARG A 2 -13.11 -5.47 -22.08
N LYS A 3 -12.25 -5.18 -23.08
CA LYS A 3 -11.38 -3.99 -23.29
C LYS A 3 -12.00 -2.58 -23.03
N GLY A 4 -13.27 -2.46 -22.65
CA GLY A 4 -13.97 -1.20 -22.32
C GLY A 4 -14.37 -1.05 -20.85
N SER A 5 -13.89 -1.91 -19.94
CA SER A 5 -14.23 -1.86 -18.51
C SER A 5 -13.25 -1.04 -17.67
N GLN A 6 -12.08 -0.71 -18.20
CA GLN A 6 -11.06 0.05 -17.46
C GLN A 6 -11.56 1.41 -16.95
N PRO A 7 -12.24 2.25 -17.76
CA PRO A 7 -12.73 3.54 -17.26
C PRO A 7 -13.71 3.39 -16.09
N LEU A 8 -14.46 2.29 -16.05
CA LEU A 8 -15.36 1.98 -14.95
C LEU A 8 -14.58 1.59 -13.69
N ILE A 9 -13.54 0.75 -13.83
CA ILE A 9 -12.67 0.34 -12.72
C ILE A 9 -12.00 1.58 -12.10
N SER A 10 -11.38 2.43 -12.93
CA SER A 10 -10.75 3.66 -12.46
C SER A 10 -11.77 4.60 -11.81
N ALA A 11 -12.98 4.76 -12.37
CA ALA A 11 -14.02 5.58 -11.77
C ALA A 11 -14.51 5.04 -10.41
N VAL A 12 -14.58 3.71 -10.24
CA VAL A 12 -14.91 3.09 -8.95
C VAL A 12 -13.80 3.37 -7.95
N PHE A 13 -12.52 3.16 -8.32
CA PHE A 13 -11.41 3.47 -7.41
C PHE A 13 -11.32 4.96 -7.08
N ASP A 14 -11.54 5.85 -8.04
CA ASP A 14 -11.61 7.30 -7.81
C ASP A 14 -12.71 7.66 -6.82
N LEU A 15 -13.89 7.03 -6.92
CA LEU A 15 -14.97 7.23 -5.96
C LEU A 15 -14.55 6.80 -4.55
N PHE A 16 -13.94 5.62 -4.40
CA PHE A 16 -13.45 5.13 -3.10
C PHE A 16 -12.32 6.00 -2.55
N ASN A 17 -11.41 6.48 -3.40
CA ASN A 17 -10.34 7.39 -3.01
C ASN A 17 -10.89 8.73 -2.52
N ALA A 18 -11.79 9.34 -3.29
CA ALA A 18 -12.45 10.59 -2.91
C ALA A 18 -13.27 10.43 -1.61
N THR A 19 -13.93 9.28 -1.44
CA THR A 19 -14.73 8.98 -0.25
C THR A 19 -13.83 8.81 0.97
N THR A 20 -12.85 7.91 0.93
CA THR A 20 -11.92 7.68 2.05
C THR A 20 -11.18 8.94 2.47
N LYS A 21 -10.74 9.76 1.51
CA LYS A 21 -10.09 11.05 1.79
C LYS A 21 -11.01 12.03 2.53
N LYS A 22 -12.28 12.13 2.13
CA LYS A 22 -13.25 13.04 2.79
C LYS A 22 -13.72 12.49 4.13
N THR A 23 -13.91 11.17 4.23
CA THR A 23 -14.27 10.49 5.46
C THR A 23 -13.23 10.73 6.56
N SER A 24 -11.94 10.70 6.20
CA SER A 24 -10.85 11.01 7.13
C SER A 24 -10.83 12.47 7.63
N LEU A 25 -11.42 13.41 6.89
CA LEU A 25 -11.30 14.85 7.14
C LEU A 25 -12.58 15.51 7.66
N PHE A 26 -13.76 14.94 7.38
CA PHE A 26 -15.04 15.64 7.54
C PHE A 26 -16.17 14.81 8.15
N LEU A 27 -16.00 13.49 8.36
CA LEU A 27 -17.07 12.66 8.90
C LEU A 27 -16.84 12.36 10.38
N ASP A 28 -17.54 13.12 11.24
CA ASP A 28 -17.80 12.72 12.63
C ASP A 28 -18.76 11.51 12.71
N ASN A 29 -19.37 11.12 11.58
CA ASN A 29 -20.33 10.03 11.51
C ASN A 29 -19.65 8.65 11.37
N ARG A 30 -19.46 8.01 12.52
CA ARG A 30 -18.76 6.73 12.69
C ARG A 30 -19.37 5.57 11.92
N SER A 31 -20.70 5.52 11.73
CA SER A 31 -21.33 4.40 11.01
C SER A 31 -20.88 4.38 9.55
N CYS A 32 -20.81 5.54 8.91
CA CYS A 32 -20.36 5.66 7.52
C CYS A 32 -18.89 5.25 7.35
N VAL A 33 -18.03 5.55 8.33
CA VAL A 33 -16.63 5.13 8.32
C VAL A 33 -16.52 3.61 8.36
N ALA A 34 -17.25 2.97 9.27
CA ALA A 34 -17.28 1.52 9.41
C ALA A 34 -17.84 0.83 8.15
N ASP A 35 -18.88 1.40 7.54
CA ASP A 35 -19.47 0.90 6.30
C ASP A 35 -18.47 0.97 5.14
N ILE A 36 -17.70 2.05 5.01
CA ILE A 36 -16.67 2.15 3.97
C ILE A 36 -15.56 1.11 4.21
N HIS A 37 -15.12 0.95 5.45
CA HIS A 37 -14.09 -0.02 5.81
C HIS A 37 -14.52 -1.47 5.53
N SER A 38 -15.80 -1.81 5.74
CA SER A 38 -16.30 -3.16 5.45
C SER A 38 -16.38 -3.45 3.94
N LEU A 39 -16.58 -2.43 3.11
CA LEU A 39 -16.65 -2.56 1.64
C LEU A 39 -15.28 -2.65 0.97
N LEU A 40 -14.23 -2.11 1.58
CA LEU A 40 -12.88 -2.09 0.99
C LEU A 40 -12.29 -3.49 0.72
N PRO A 41 -12.35 -4.45 1.66
CA PRO A 41 -11.94 -5.83 1.39
C PRO A 41 -12.70 -6.46 0.22
N GLU A 42 -14.00 -6.22 0.10
CA GLU A 42 -14.80 -6.76 -1.00
C GLU A 42 -14.36 -6.18 -2.34
N LEU A 43 -14.12 -4.87 -2.41
CA LEU A 43 -13.60 -4.19 -3.60
C LEU A 43 -12.24 -4.79 -4.02
N LEU A 44 -11.32 -4.94 -3.07
CA LEU A 44 -9.98 -5.48 -3.32
C LEU A 44 -10.02 -6.94 -3.77
N ASN A 45 -10.90 -7.75 -3.19
CA ASN A 45 -11.08 -9.16 -3.58
C ASN A 45 -11.69 -9.28 -4.99
N ILE A 46 -12.64 -8.42 -5.35
CA ILE A 46 -13.20 -8.38 -6.70
C ILE A 46 -12.13 -7.96 -7.70
N TYR A 47 -11.37 -6.91 -7.40
CA TYR A 47 -10.24 -6.49 -8.22
C TYR A 47 -9.21 -7.61 -8.36
N GLN A 48 -8.91 -8.33 -7.27
CA GLN A 48 -8.03 -9.49 -7.31
C GLN A 48 -8.54 -10.55 -8.28
N ARG A 49 -9.79 -10.97 -8.13
CA ARG A 49 -10.33 -12.07 -8.93
C ARG A 49 -10.48 -11.73 -10.41
N GLU A 50 -10.94 -10.53 -10.72
CA GLU A 50 -11.34 -10.16 -12.09
C GLU A 50 -10.18 -9.57 -12.90
N GLU A 51 -9.25 -8.85 -12.26
CA GLU A 51 -8.21 -8.07 -12.94
C GLU A 51 -6.79 -8.64 -12.77
N PHE A 52 -6.48 -9.38 -11.70
CA PHE A 52 -5.13 -9.98 -11.58
C PHE A 52 -4.84 -11.02 -12.64
N GLU A 53 -5.81 -11.87 -12.95
CA GLU A 53 -5.65 -12.89 -14.00
C GLU A 53 -5.48 -12.23 -15.38
N ARG A 54 -6.01 -11.01 -15.56
CA ARG A 54 -5.77 -10.19 -16.76
C ARG A 54 -4.32 -9.73 -16.85
N TYR A 55 -3.73 -9.28 -15.73
CA TYR A 55 -2.34 -8.82 -15.71
C TYR A 55 -1.31 -9.92 -15.92
N LYS A 56 -1.67 -11.19 -15.66
CA LYS A 56 -0.83 -12.37 -15.93
C LYS A 56 -0.95 -12.91 -17.37
N SER A 57 -2.06 -12.65 -18.06
CA SER A 57 -2.40 -13.33 -19.33
C SER A 57 -2.42 -12.44 -20.56
N VAL A 58 -2.46 -11.11 -20.40
CA VAL A 58 -2.56 -10.14 -21.50
C VAL A 58 -1.45 -9.08 -21.34
N GLU A 59 -0.87 -8.62 -22.46
CA GLU A 59 -0.10 -7.37 -22.55
C GLU A 59 -1.02 -6.18 -22.21
N VAL A 60 -1.37 -6.05 -20.92
CA VAL A 60 -2.01 -4.86 -20.39
C VAL A 60 -0.93 -3.81 -20.21
N ASP A 61 -1.23 -2.59 -20.66
CA ASP A 61 -0.36 -1.44 -20.57
C ASP A 61 0.13 -1.24 -19.13
N ILE A 62 1.44 -1.07 -18.97
CA ILE A 62 2.07 -0.85 -17.68
C ILE A 62 1.58 0.46 -17.04
N GLU A 63 1.26 1.47 -17.85
CA GLU A 63 0.71 2.74 -17.36
C GLU A 63 -0.68 2.53 -16.74
N GLU A 64 -1.54 1.76 -17.41
CA GLU A 64 -2.87 1.39 -16.93
C GLU A 64 -2.80 0.60 -15.61
N LYS A 65 -1.92 -0.40 -15.54
CA LYS A 65 -1.64 -1.13 -14.28
C LYS A 65 -1.18 -0.18 -13.19
N SER A 66 -0.29 0.76 -13.51
CA SER A 66 0.26 1.69 -12.53
C SER A 66 -0.79 2.63 -11.98
N MET A 67 -1.74 3.08 -12.81
CA MET A 67 -2.81 3.99 -12.39
C MET A 67 -3.74 3.32 -11.38
N ASP A 68 -4.15 2.08 -11.62
CA ASP A 68 -5.00 1.35 -10.68
C ASP A 68 -4.28 1.14 -9.34
N LEU A 69 -3.01 0.72 -9.38
CA LEU A 69 -2.21 0.53 -8.17
C LEU A 69 -2.00 1.83 -7.40
N ILE A 70 -1.77 2.96 -8.08
CA ILE A 70 -1.67 4.28 -7.45
C ILE A 70 -2.96 4.61 -6.69
N LEU A 71 -4.12 4.38 -7.30
CA LEU A 71 -5.41 4.65 -6.65
C LEU A 71 -5.62 3.74 -5.44
N VAL A 72 -5.26 2.46 -5.53
CA VAL A 72 -5.31 1.55 -4.39
C VAL A 72 -4.39 2.05 -3.26
N PHE A 73 -3.15 2.42 -3.56
CA PHE A 73 -2.25 2.95 -2.53
C PHE A 73 -2.73 4.27 -1.93
N ASP A 74 -3.39 5.14 -2.70
CA ASP A 74 -4.00 6.37 -2.17
C ASP A 74 -5.16 6.06 -1.21
N ILE A 75 -6.03 5.11 -1.57
CA ILE A 75 -7.10 4.64 -0.68
C ILE A 75 -6.51 4.10 0.64
N LEU A 76 -5.47 3.26 0.54
CA LEU A 76 -4.80 2.69 1.71
C LEU A 76 -4.13 3.76 2.57
N ALA A 77 -3.46 4.73 1.95
CA ALA A 77 -2.86 5.85 2.66
C ALA A 77 -3.90 6.70 3.40
N ASN A 78 -5.10 6.88 2.83
CA ASN A 78 -6.16 7.64 3.49
C ASN A 78 -6.64 6.94 4.77
N ILE A 79 -6.89 5.62 4.73
CA ILE A 79 -7.38 4.84 5.89
C ILE A 79 -6.29 4.59 6.94
N LEU A 80 -5.01 4.68 6.55
CA LEU A 80 -3.85 4.61 7.43
C LEU A 80 -3.37 6.00 7.87
N SER A 81 -4.01 7.09 7.45
CA SER A 81 -3.52 8.42 7.78
C SER A 81 -3.58 8.67 9.29
N LYS A 82 -2.59 9.39 9.81
CA LYS A 82 -2.49 9.73 11.24
C LYS A 82 -3.71 10.51 11.74
N GLU A 83 -4.29 11.32 10.86
CA GLU A 83 -5.54 12.05 11.11
C GLU A 83 -6.69 11.06 11.35
N PHE A 84 -6.91 10.12 10.44
CA PHE A 84 -7.92 9.06 10.60
C PHE A 84 -7.74 8.29 11.92
N ILE A 85 -6.52 7.92 12.25
CA ILE A 85 -6.22 7.09 13.43
C ILE A 85 -6.37 7.90 14.72
N SER A 86 -6.05 9.19 14.71
CA SER A 86 -6.23 10.06 15.87
C SER A 86 -7.69 10.34 16.23
N PHE A 87 -8.59 10.29 15.24
CA PHE A 87 -10.03 10.51 15.44
C PHE A 87 -10.83 9.21 15.57
N SER A 88 -10.23 8.07 15.24
CA SER A 88 -10.92 6.77 15.27
C SER A 88 -10.72 6.05 16.61
N GLU A 89 -11.71 5.23 16.99
CA GLU A 89 -11.55 4.31 18.11
C GLU A 89 -10.49 3.25 17.77
N ALA A 90 -9.79 2.73 18.78
CA ALA A 90 -8.71 1.75 18.58
C ALA A 90 -9.12 0.57 17.67
N ASP A 91 -10.39 0.16 17.73
CA ASP A 91 -10.94 -0.92 16.91
C ASP A 91 -10.98 -0.57 15.41
N LEU A 92 -11.31 0.68 15.05
CA LEU A 92 -11.36 1.12 13.65
C LEU A 92 -9.97 1.31 13.04
N ALA A 93 -9.01 1.79 13.85
CA ALA A 93 -7.61 1.85 13.45
C ALA A 93 -7.06 0.44 13.19
N HIS A 94 -7.36 -0.52 14.07
CA HIS A 94 -6.99 -1.91 13.88
C HIS A 94 -7.61 -2.52 12.61
N VAL A 95 -8.90 -2.23 12.34
CA VAL A 95 -9.56 -2.64 11.09
C VAL A 95 -8.84 -2.07 9.87
N GLY A 96 -8.45 -0.79 9.89
CA GLY A 96 -7.69 -0.16 8.81
C GLY A 96 -6.36 -0.86 8.54
N ILE A 97 -5.63 -1.23 9.60
CA ILE A 97 -4.37 -2.00 9.50
C ILE A 97 -4.62 -3.38 8.89
N CYS A 98 -5.67 -4.09 9.32
CA CYS A 98 -6.04 -5.39 8.76
C CYS A 98 -6.38 -5.30 7.26
N ILE A 99 -7.11 -4.25 6.85
CA ILE A 99 -7.42 -4.00 5.44
C ILE A 99 -6.14 -3.74 4.65
N ALA A 100 -5.25 -2.90 5.17
CA ALA A 100 -3.96 -2.60 4.54
C ALA A 100 -3.08 -3.84 4.38
N PHE A 101 -3.02 -4.68 5.40
CA PHE A 101 -2.27 -5.92 5.36
C PHE A 101 -2.83 -6.88 4.29
N ASN A 102 -4.15 -7.08 4.27
CA ASN A 102 -4.80 -7.90 3.25
C ASN A 102 -4.60 -7.33 1.84
N ALA A 103 -4.68 -6.01 1.69
CA ALA A 103 -4.40 -5.35 0.42
C ALA A 103 -2.97 -5.61 -0.03
N PHE A 104 -1.99 -5.56 0.88
CA PHE A 104 -0.59 -5.83 0.53
C PHE A 104 -0.39 -7.27 0.05
N GLU A 105 -0.95 -8.26 0.74
CA GLU A 105 -0.97 -9.67 0.29
C GLU A 105 -1.58 -9.82 -1.11
N ILE A 106 -2.69 -9.11 -1.35
CA ILE A 106 -3.32 -9.08 -2.65
C ILE A 106 -2.35 -8.49 -3.67
N LEU A 107 -1.75 -7.32 -3.44
CA LEU A 107 -0.94 -6.58 -4.42
C LEU A 107 0.44 -7.20 -4.70
N LEU A 108 1.01 -7.93 -3.74
CA LEU A 108 2.36 -8.50 -3.81
C LEU A 108 2.70 -9.23 -5.12
N PRO A 109 1.84 -10.11 -5.67
CA PRO A 109 2.11 -10.80 -6.93
C PRO A 109 2.11 -9.89 -8.18
N ILE A 110 1.56 -8.68 -8.10
CA ILE A 110 1.59 -7.71 -9.20
C ILE A 110 2.85 -6.85 -9.13
N LEU A 111 3.23 -6.43 -7.91
CA LEU A 111 4.36 -5.55 -7.69
C LEU A 111 5.65 -6.22 -8.16
N ASN A 112 6.24 -5.65 -9.20
CA ASN A 112 7.50 -6.12 -9.78
C ASN A 112 8.42 -4.94 -10.06
N SER A 113 9.67 -5.23 -10.38
CA SER A 113 10.69 -4.21 -10.59
C SER A 113 10.37 -3.24 -11.73
N GLU A 114 9.69 -3.70 -12.79
CA GLU A 114 9.32 -2.86 -13.93
C GLU A 114 8.28 -1.81 -13.54
N LEU A 115 7.25 -2.20 -12.78
CA LEU A 115 6.25 -1.28 -12.25
C LEU A 115 6.85 -0.30 -11.23
N LEU A 116 7.74 -0.78 -10.36
CA LEU A 116 8.38 0.07 -9.35
C LEU A 116 9.40 1.05 -9.93
N GLN A 117 9.84 0.88 -11.19
CA GLN A 117 10.60 1.92 -11.90
C GLN A 117 9.76 3.15 -12.24
N LEU A 118 8.43 3.06 -12.22
CA LEU A 118 7.54 4.21 -12.42
C LEU A 118 7.55 5.09 -11.15
N PRO A 119 8.08 6.33 -11.19
CA PRO A 119 8.38 7.09 -9.97
C PRO A 119 7.17 7.37 -9.08
N ASN A 120 6.01 7.65 -9.70
CA ASN A 120 4.79 7.95 -8.95
C ASN A 120 4.28 6.73 -8.19
N LEU A 121 4.24 5.56 -8.85
CA LEU A 121 3.83 4.31 -8.22
C LEU A 121 4.81 3.90 -7.12
N CYS A 122 6.11 3.97 -7.42
CA CYS A 122 7.19 3.71 -6.47
C CYS A 122 7.01 4.51 -5.18
N LYS A 123 6.74 5.82 -5.31
CA LYS A 123 6.54 6.71 -4.17
C LYS A 123 5.34 6.31 -3.33
N LYS A 124 4.21 6.02 -3.98
CA LYS A 124 2.97 5.62 -3.28
C LYS A 124 3.15 4.30 -2.55
N PHE A 125 3.80 3.33 -3.18
CA PHE A 125 4.14 2.06 -2.59
C PHE A 125 5.01 2.21 -1.32
N TYR A 126 6.11 2.95 -1.40
CA TYR A 126 6.98 3.13 -0.24
C TYR A 126 6.35 3.98 0.88
N LEU A 127 5.50 4.95 0.55
CA LEU A 127 4.71 5.66 1.55
C LEU A 127 3.73 4.73 2.27
N PHE A 128 3.09 3.81 1.53
CA PHE A 128 2.23 2.79 2.13
C PHE A 128 3.00 1.88 3.09
N ILE A 129 4.16 1.36 2.69
CA ILE A 129 5.01 0.53 3.55
C ILE A 129 5.44 1.30 4.81
N LEU A 130 5.77 2.58 4.67
CA LEU A 130 6.10 3.46 5.80
C LEU A 130 4.93 3.57 6.78
N TYR A 131 3.73 3.93 6.30
CA TYR A 131 2.55 4.04 7.16
C TYR A 131 2.19 2.71 7.83
N PHE A 132 2.28 1.60 7.10
CA PHE A 132 2.01 0.28 7.67
C PHE A 132 2.92 -0.03 8.86
N ILE A 133 4.23 0.21 8.71
CA ILE A 133 5.22 -0.07 9.76
C ILE A 133 5.12 0.93 10.93
N GLU A 134 4.85 2.21 10.65
CA GLU A 134 4.74 3.25 11.69
C GLU A 134 3.54 3.05 12.61
N LEU A 135 2.44 2.52 12.09
CA LEU A 135 1.18 2.43 12.85
C LEU A 135 1.13 1.27 13.83
N GLU A 136 1.65 0.11 13.43
CA GLU A 136 1.68 -1.07 14.29
C GLU A 136 2.98 -1.83 14.04
N PRO A 137 4.12 -1.39 14.61
CA PRO A 137 5.40 -2.07 14.42
C PRO A 137 5.36 -3.55 14.81
N ARG A 138 4.54 -3.89 15.82
CA ARG A 138 4.35 -5.27 16.30
C ARG A 138 3.61 -6.15 15.31
N SER A 139 2.92 -5.56 14.33
CA SER A 139 2.27 -6.32 13.27
C SER A 139 3.30 -7.09 12.43
N LEU A 140 4.53 -6.58 12.31
CA LEU A 140 5.61 -7.27 11.60
C LEU A 140 5.97 -8.63 12.22
N ASP A 141 5.78 -8.80 13.53
CA ASP A 141 6.08 -10.06 14.24
C ASP A 141 5.09 -11.19 13.90
N ILE A 142 3.89 -10.82 13.42
CA ILE A 142 2.80 -11.75 13.11
C ILE A 142 2.58 -11.91 11.60
N VAL A 143 3.32 -11.17 10.78
CA VAL A 143 3.26 -11.26 9.32
C VAL A 143 3.85 -12.61 8.88
N PRO A 144 3.23 -13.30 7.89
CA PRO A 144 3.80 -14.52 7.33
C PRO A 144 5.21 -14.28 6.80
N GLU A 145 6.12 -15.24 7.04
CA GLU A 145 7.54 -15.13 6.69
C GLU A 145 7.77 -14.72 5.22
N LYS A 146 6.95 -15.25 4.30
CA LYS A 146 7.00 -14.91 2.88
C LYS A 146 6.82 -13.40 2.63
N THR A 147 5.86 -12.80 3.32
CA THR A 147 5.48 -11.40 3.18
C THR A 147 6.47 -10.49 3.86
N TYR A 148 6.96 -10.89 5.03
CA TYR A 148 8.06 -10.23 5.71
C TYR A 148 9.30 -10.16 4.80
N ASN A 149 9.73 -11.30 4.23
CA ASN A 149 10.86 -11.35 3.31
C ASN A 149 10.65 -10.47 2.08
N ALA A 150 9.44 -10.43 1.52
CA ALA A 150 9.11 -9.54 0.41
C ALA A 150 9.27 -8.06 0.79
N ILE A 151 8.78 -7.65 1.97
CA ILE A 151 8.95 -6.28 2.49
C ILE A 151 10.44 -5.94 2.60
N ILE A 152 11.25 -6.83 3.18
CA ILE A 152 12.69 -6.61 3.33
C ILE A 152 13.38 -6.46 1.97
N GLU A 153 13.07 -7.28 0.98
CA GLU A 153 13.65 -7.16 -0.37
C GLU A 153 13.24 -5.84 -1.04
N PHE A 154 11.98 -5.41 -0.93
CA PHE A 154 11.56 -4.11 -1.44
C PHE A 154 12.27 -2.95 -0.74
N LEU A 155 12.43 -3.01 0.58
CA LEU A 155 13.16 -1.98 1.33
C LEU A 155 14.63 -1.91 0.89
N ARG A 156 15.30 -3.06 0.74
CA ARG A 156 16.68 -3.14 0.24
C ARG A 156 16.79 -2.50 -1.14
N ALA A 157 15.95 -2.90 -2.08
CA ALA A 157 15.97 -2.36 -3.44
C ALA A 157 15.69 -0.83 -3.48
N GLY A 158 14.83 -0.34 -2.60
CA GLY A 158 14.53 1.09 -2.47
C GLY A 158 15.69 1.93 -1.92
N VAL A 159 16.49 1.36 -1.01
CA VAL A 159 17.71 2.00 -0.49
C VAL A 159 18.82 1.98 -1.54
N SER A 160 18.99 0.85 -2.24
CA SER A 160 20.00 0.63 -3.28
C SER A 160 19.78 1.43 -4.57
N SER A 161 18.64 2.14 -4.70
CA SER A 161 18.25 2.89 -5.90
C SER A 161 17.98 2.01 -7.14
N ASP A 162 17.61 0.74 -6.94
CA ASP A 162 17.38 -0.22 -8.03
C ASP A 162 16.19 0.17 -8.93
N TYR A 163 15.35 1.10 -8.46
CA TYR A 163 14.13 1.56 -9.14
C TYR A 163 14.20 2.99 -9.68
N GLY A 164 15.34 3.68 -9.61
CA GLY A 164 15.49 5.02 -10.20
C GLY A 164 16.58 5.90 -9.60
N PRO A 165 16.90 7.04 -10.26
CA PRO A 165 18.03 7.90 -9.91
C PRO A 165 17.87 8.63 -8.57
N GLU A 166 16.63 8.82 -8.10
CA GLU A 166 16.35 9.19 -6.72
C GLU A 166 15.86 7.96 -5.95
N PRO A 167 16.47 7.64 -4.80
CA PRO A 167 15.96 6.61 -3.92
C PRO A 167 14.67 7.14 -3.32
N THR A 168 13.56 6.90 -4.01
CA THR A 168 12.21 7.33 -3.62
C THR A 168 11.90 6.93 -2.18
N PHE A 169 12.41 5.76 -1.74
CA PHE A 169 12.37 5.36 -0.34
C PHE A 169 13.12 6.32 0.59
N ARG A 170 14.36 6.74 0.27
CA ARG A 170 15.10 7.74 1.07
C ARG A 170 14.40 9.11 1.12
N LEU A 171 13.62 9.46 0.09
CA LEU A 171 12.80 10.67 0.07
C LEU A 171 11.53 10.54 0.93
N CYS A 172 10.98 9.33 1.08
CA CYS A 172 9.83 9.06 1.96
C CYS A 172 10.22 9.01 3.44
N LEU A 173 11.48 8.72 3.76
CA LEU A 173 11.98 8.75 5.14
C LEU A 173 12.09 10.21 5.64
N THR A 174 11.16 10.63 6.49
CA THR A 174 11.30 11.88 7.26
C THR A 174 12.46 11.77 8.26
N GLU A 175 13.02 12.88 8.73
CA GLU A 175 14.13 12.88 9.71
C GLU A 175 13.84 12.03 10.97
N SER A 176 12.58 11.95 11.44
CA SER A 176 12.23 11.15 12.62
C SER A 176 12.09 9.65 12.34
N THR A 177 11.65 9.25 11.15
CA THR A 177 11.40 7.84 10.80
C THR A 177 12.57 7.19 10.09
N LYS A 178 13.52 8.00 9.62
CA LYS A 178 14.84 7.57 9.14
C LYS A 178 15.58 6.73 10.18
N ALA A 179 15.59 7.13 11.45
CA ALA A 179 16.36 6.45 12.49
C ALA A 179 15.77 5.07 12.82
N ASP A 180 14.46 4.98 13.01
CA ASP A 180 13.79 3.72 13.37
C ASP A 180 13.70 2.75 12.18
N MET A 181 13.46 3.25 10.97
CA MET A 181 13.48 2.41 9.77
C MET A 181 14.88 2.04 9.32
N LEU A 182 15.89 2.93 9.45
CA LEU A 182 17.28 2.53 9.24
C LEU A 182 17.71 1.55 10.33
N ALA A 183 17.25 1.68 11.57
CA ALA A 183 17.52 0.70 12.61
C ALA A 183 16.82 -0.64 12.34
N ALA A 184 15.56 -0.64 11.91
CA ALA A 184 14.82 -1.85 11.55
C ALA A 184 15.38 -2.52 10.28
N ALA A 185 15.67 -1.72 9.25
CA ALA A 185 16.31 -2.19 8.02
C ALA A 185 17.75 -2.62 8.27
N ALA A 186 18.54 -1.90 9.07
CA ALA A 186 19.88 -2.31 9.45
C ALA A 186 19.87 -3.55 10.34
N SER A 187 18.96 -3.68 11.29
CA SER A 187 18.78 -4.90 12.07
C SER A 187 18.36 -6.09 11.19
N ALA A 188 17.47 -5.88 10.23
CA ALA A 188 17.08 -6.90 9.26
C ALA A 188 18.23 -7.28 8.31
N LEU A 189 19.01 -6.31 7.84
CA LEU A 189 20.19 -6.53 6.97
C LEU A 189 21.33 -7.20 7.74
N PHE A 190 21.57 -6.81 9.00
CA PHE A 190 22.57 -7.40 9.89
C PHE A 190 22.21 -8.83 10.30
N ALA A 191 20.91 -9.10 10.54
CA ALA A 191 20.40 -10.46 10.77
C ALA A 191 20.57 -11.38 9.55
N LEU A 192 20.77 -10.82 8.35
CA LEU A 192 20.98 -11.54 7.10
C LEU A 192 22.46 -11.63 6.67
N GLY A 193 23.40 -11.11 7.48
CA GLY A 193 24.84 -11.29 7.28
C GLY A 193 25.45 -10.57 6.06
N LEU A 194 24.80 -9.51 5.58
CA LEU A 194 25.28 -8.71 4.45
C LEU A 194 25.72 -7.33 4.97
N GLU A 195 27.01 -7.20 5.30
CA GLU A 195 27.74 -5.92 5.40
C GLU A 195 28.49 -5.61 4.11
#